data_AF-A0ABD5QHS0-F1
#
_entry.id   AF-A0ABD5QHS0-F1
#
_cell.length_a   1.000
_cell.length_b   1.000
_cell.length_c   1.000
_cell.angle_alpha   90.00
_cell.angle_beta   90.00
_cell.angle_gamma   90.00
#
_symmetry.space_group_name_H-M   'P 1'
#
loop_
_entity.id
_entity.type
_entity.pdbx_description
1 polymer ?
#
loop_
_entity_poly.entity_id
_entity_poly.type
_entity_poly.pdbx_seq_one_letter_code
_entity_poly.pdbx_strand_id
1 'polypeptide(L)'
;MKDEAFDPVQKTVAPGTTVVWKNTGLADHLVDSVQFHDAADQWQFRTQTLRSGDSAVYAFDQEGVYEYYCGLQGEEMCRVILVGDVSLSSAMSHSLIHFHVNDGENDRQQTGPVKNLP
;
A
#
# COMPACT_ATOMS: atom_id res chain seq x y z
N MET A 1 -9.85 11.30 11.56
CA MET A 1 -9.52 12.07 10.33
C MET A 1 -10.20 13.43 10.42
N LYS A 2 -9.68 14.45 9.72
CA LYS A 2 -10.26 15.79 9.74
C LYS A 2 -10.00 16.52 8.42
N ASP A 3 -11.05 17.11 7.87
CA ASP A 3 -11.07 18.05 6.74
C ASP A 3 -10.34 17.57 5.47
N GLU A 4 -9.02 17.69 5.42
CA GLU A 4 -8.21 17.40 4.23
C GLU A 4 -7.36 16.13 4.38
N ALA A 5 -7.41 15.45 5.54
CA ALA A 5 -6.51 14.33 5.82
C ALA A 5 -7.17 13.16 6.57
N PHE A 6 -6.94 11.95 6.05
CA PHE A 6 -6.86 10.75 6.88
C PHE A 6 -5.53 10.80 7.64
N ASP A 7 -5.55 10.60 8.95
CA ASP A 7 -4.36 10.67 9.80
C ASP A 7 -4.50 9.57 10.87
N PRO A 8 -3.49 8.71 11.08
CA PRO A 8 -2.18 8.66 10.41
C PRO A 8 -2.19 8.19 8.95
N VAL A 9 -1.09 8.44 8.23
CA VAL A 9 -0.86 7.93 6.86
C VAL A 9 -0.79 6.39 6.85
N GLN A 10 -0.10 5.86 7.85
CA GLN A 10 0.11 4.44 8.08
C GLN A 10 -0.32 4.10 9.50
N LYS A 11 -1.06 3.01 9.66
CA LYS A 11 -1.44 2.51 11.00
C LYS A 11 -1.14 1.01 11.10
N THR A 12 -0.33 0.64 12.08
CA THR A 12 -0.08 -0.77 12.42
C THR A 12 -1.03 -1.23 13.51
N VAL A 13 -1.62 -2.41 13.34
CA VAL A 13 -2.54 -3.04 14.30
C VAL A 13 -2.27 -4.55 14.39
N ALA A 14 -2.71 -5.19 15.47
CA ALA A 14 -2.68 -6.64 15.58
C ALA A 14 -3.83 -7.29 14.79
N PRO A 15 -3.71 -8.54 14.32
CA PRO A 15 -4.85 -9.30 13.78
C PRO A 15 -6.02 -9.34 14.77
N GLY A 16 -7.24 -9.28 14.24
CA GLY A 16 -8.48 -9.16 15.00
C GLY A 16 -8.82 -7.73 15.45
N THR A 17 -8.04 -6.72 15.04
CA THR A 17 -8.31 -5.33 15.42
C THR A 17 -9.42 -4.72 14.56
N THR A 18 -10.41 -4.12 15.21
CA THR A 18 -11.39 -3.24 14.55
C THR A 18 -10.84 -1.82 14.44
N VAL A 19 -10.67 -1.34 13.21
CA VAL A 19 -10.31 0.05 12.92
C VAL A 19 -11.58 0.88 12.73
N VAL A 20 -11.57 2.08 13.29
CA VAL A 20 -12.64 3.07 13.19
C VAL A 20 -12.12 4.30 12.49
N TRP A 21 -12.71 4.65 11.36
CA TRP A 21 -12.53 5.94 10.70
C TRP A 21 -13.62 6.87 11.18
N LYS A 22 -13.27 7.86 11.99
CA LYS A 22 -14.18 8.90 12.45
C LYS A 22 -13.87 10.21 11.76
N ASN A 23 -14.87 10.81 11.11
CA ASN A 23 -14.78 12.16 10.56
C ASN A 23 -15.07 13.19 11.67
N THR A 24 -14.03 13.89 12.13
CA THR A 24 -14.18 14.99 13.10
C THR A 24 -14.05 16.37 12.45
N GLY A 25 -14.01 16.43 11.12
CA GLY A 25 -14.01 17.65 10.33
C GLY A 25 -15.38 17.98 9.75
N LEU A 26 -15.46 19.08 9.00
CA LEU A 26 -16.68 19.53 8.34
C LEU A 26 -16.80 19.02 6.91
N ALA A 27 -15.67 18.73 6.25
CA ALA A 27 -15.67 18.18 4.91
C ALA A 27 -16.12 16.72 4.90
N ASP A 28 -16.88 16.34 3.87
CA ASP A 28 -17.22 14.93 3.62
C ASP A 28 -15.98 14.16 3.17
N HIS A 29 -15.92 12.91 3.58
CA HIS A 29 -14.87 11.97 3.17
C HIS A 29 -15.49 10.69 2.64
N LEU A 30 -14.72 9.91 1.90
CA LEU A 30 -15.15 8.62 1.40
C LEU A 30 -14.04 7.63 1.69
N VAL A 31 -14.32 6.52 2.37
CA VAL A 31 -13.36 5.44 2.57
C VAL A 31 -13.63 4.39 1.52
N ASP A 32 -12.63 4.05 0.71
CA ASP A 32 -12.72 2.99 -0.29
C ASP A 32 -11.46 2.13 -0.29
N SER A 33 -11.64 0.81 -0.36
CA SER A 33 -10.51 -0.12 -0.51
C SER A 33 -9.95 -0.07 -1.91
N VAL A 34 -8.65 -0.20 -2.03
CA VAL A 34 -7.93 -0.18 -3.31
C VAL A 34 -6.67 -1.01 -3.19
N GLN A 35 -6.09 -1.40 -4.32
CA GLN A 35 -4.80 -2.06 -4.41
C GLN A 35 -3.94 -1.26 -5.39
N PHE A 36 -3.07 -0.39 -4.88
CA PHE A 36 -2.14 0.37 -5.71
C PHE A 36 -0.86 -0.44 -5.98
N HIS A 37 -0.47 -1.27 -5.02
CA HIS A 37 0.73 -2.10 -5.10
C HIS A 37 0.38 -3.59 -5.07
N ASP A 38 1.14 -4.40 -5.80
CA ASP A 38 0.98 -5.87 -5.81
C ASP A 38 1.16 -6.50 -4.43
N ALA A 39 1.90 -5.83 -3.56
CA ALA A 39 2.13 -6.23 -2.18
C ALA A 39 0.93 -5.98 -1.26
N ALA A 40 -0.06 -5.20 -1.69
CA ALA A 40 -1.26 -4.93 -0.93
C ALA A 40 -2.30 -6.04 -1.12
N ASP A 41 -2.93 -6.44 -0.03
CA ASP A 41 -3.99 -7.42 -0.01
C ASP A 41 -5.29 -6.81 -0.51
N GLN A 42 -6.01 -7.58 -1.33
CA GLN A 42 -7.37 -7.25 -1.67
C GLN A 42 -8.27 -7.48 -0.45
N TRP A 43 -9.14 -6.53 -0.18
CA TRP A 43 -10.08 -6.61 0.93
C TRP A 43 -11.42 -6.03 0.52
N GLN A 44 -12.49 -6.67 0.99
CA GLN A 44 -13.85 -6.31 0.64
C GLN A 44 -14.38 -5.27 1.62
N PHE A 45 -13.88 -4.04 1.53
CA PHE A 45 -14.48 -2.93 2.23
C PHE A 45 -15.58 -2.32 1.37
N ARG A 46 -16.80 -2.24 1.91
CA ARG A 46 -17.87 -1.49 1.23
C ARG A 46 -17.55 -0.01 1.34
N THR A 47 -17.39 0.64 0.19
CA THR A 47 -17.21 2.09 0.08
C THR A 47 -18.22 2.84 0.95
N GLN A 48 -17.73 3.77 1.78
CA GLN A 48 -18.57 4.52 2.72
C GLN A 48 -18.24 6.01 2.69
N THR A 49 -19.24 6.84 2.44
CA THR A 49 -19.16 8.28 2.64
C THR A 49 -19.39 8.62 4.12
N LEU A 50 -18.50 9.42 4.68
CA LEU A 50 -18.50 9.88 6.07
C LEU A 50 -18.68 11.39 6.11
N ARG A 51 -19.87 11.84 6.53
CA ARG A 51 -20.11 13.25 6.84
C ARG A 51 -19.53 13.62 8.20
N SER A 52 -19.54 14.91 8.53
CA SER A 52 -19.13 15.40 9.84
C SER A 52 -19.81 14.61 10.97
N GLY A 53 -19.01 13.94 11.80
CA GLY A 53 -19.46 13.13 12.94
C GLY A 53 -19.68 11.65 12.65
N ASP A 54 -19.77 11.25 11.38
CA ASP A 54 -19.97 9.85 10.99
C ASP A 54 -18.74 9.00 11.28
N SER A 55 -18.94 7.68 11.29
CA SER A 55 -17.86 6.72 11.42
C SER A 55 -18.08 5.50 10.53
N ALA A 56 -16.99 5.00 9.94
CA ALA A 56 -16.94 3.67 9.33
C ALA A 56 -16.07 2.75 10.19
N VAL A 57 -16.38 1.46 10.16
CA VAL A 57 -15.64 0.43 10.90
C VAL A 57 -15.31 -0.76 10.01
N TYR A 58 -14.16 -1.38 10.26
CA TYR A 58 -13.78 -2.64 9.64
C TYR A 58 -12.90 -3.45 10.59
N ALA A 59 -13.14 -4.76 10.65
CA ALA A 59 -12.34 -5.70 11.43
C ALA A 59 -11.29 -6.35 10.52
N PHE A 60 -10.02 -6.22 10.90
CA PHE A 60 -8.90 -6.83 10.18
C PHE A 60 -8.45 -8.10 10.88
N ASP A 61 -8.94 -9.25 10.42
CA ASP A 61 -8.67 -10.54 11.06
C ASP A 61 -7.43 -11.24 10.51
N GLN A 62 -6.93 -10.83 9.35
CA GLN A 62 -5.80 -11.47 8.67
C GLN A 62 -4.60 -10.52 8.65
N GLU A 63 -3.40 -11.08 8.79
CA GLU A 63 -2.17 -10.33 8.59
C GLU A 63 -2.04 -9.91 7.13
N GLY A 64 -1.54 -8.69 6.90
CA GLY A 64 -1.52 -8.14 5.55
C GLY A 64 -1.35 -6.63 5.46
N VAL A 65 -1.25 -6.15 4.22
CA VAL A 65 -1.12 -4.74 3.86
C VAL A 65 -2.40 -4.27 3.19
N TYR A 66 -3.16 -3.42 3.85
CA TYR A 66 -4.48 -3.00 3.38
C TYR A 66 -4.50 -1.53 3.00
N GLU A 67 -4.61 -1.26 1.70
CA GLU A 67 -4.62 0.10 1.17
C GLU A 67 -6.04 0.64 0.99
N TYR A 68 -6.22 1.93 1.28
CA TYR A 68 -7.45 2.67 1.06
C TYR A 68 -7.15 4.12 0.70
N TYR A 69 -8.14 4.81 0.14
CA TYR A 69 -8.00 6.22 -0.24
C TYR A 69 -9.31 6.99 -0.06
N CYS A 70 -9.22 8.33 -0.22
CA CYS A 70 -10.40 9.19 -0.28
C CYS A 70 -10.85 9.39 -1.72
N GLY A 71 -11.91 8.70 -2.15
CA GLY A 71 -12.42 8.84 -3.52
C GLY A 71 -12.98 10.23 -3.88
N LEU A 72 -13.13 11.15 -2.92
CA LEU A 72 -13.58 12.52 -3.17
C LEU A 72 -12.43 13.50 -3.46
N GLN A 73 -11.22 13.24 -2.97
CA GLN A 73 -10.06 14.15 -3.07
C GLN A 73 -8.90 13.54 -3.88
N GLY A 74 -9.15 12.45 -4.61
CA GLY A 74 -8.15 11.80 -5.46
C GLY A 74 -7.10 10.99 -4.70
N GLU A 75 -6.06 10.57 -5.42
CA GLU A 75 -4.99 9.68 -4.93
C GLU A 75 -4.05 10.34 -3.91
N GLU A 76 -4.14 11.64 -3.68
CA GLU A 76 -3.34 12.36 -2.67
C GLU A 76 -3.66 11.89 -1.23
N MET A 77 -4.82 11.23 -1.04
CA MET A 77 -5.28 10.71 0.25
C MET A 77 -5.15 9.18 0.39
N CYS A 78 -4.15 8.56 -0.25
CA CYS A 78 -3.84 7.15 -0.05
C CYS A 78 -3.29 6.86 1.35
N ARG A 79 -3.73 5.75 1.93
CA ARG A 79 -3.43 5.34 3.31
C ARG A 79 -3.30 3.84 3.39
N VAL A 80 -2.65 3.39 4.46
CA VAL A 80 -2.42 1.95 4.66
C VAL A 80 -2.64 1.53 6.10
N ILE A 81 -3.30 0.38 6.27
CA ILE A 81 -3.35 -0.37 7.52
C ILE A 81 -2.43 -1.58 7.38
N LEU A 82 -1.46 -1.71 8.29
CA LEU A 82 -0.59 -2.88 8.41
C LEU A 82 -1.10 -3.76 9.53
N VAL A 83 -1.34 -5.03 9.25
CA VAL A 83 -1.91 -5.96 10.23
C VAL A 83 -0.89 -7.06 10.51
N GLY A 84 -0.50 -7.20 11.78
CA GLY A 84 0.54 -8.13 12.19
C GLY A 84 1.96 -7.61 11.97
N ASP A 85 2.93 -8.54 11.88
CA ASP A 85 4.34 -8.24 11.69
C ASP A 85 4.69 -8.04 10.20
N VAL A 86 4.05 -7.03 9.59
CA VAL A 86 4.30 -6.63 8.20
C VAL A 86 4.84 -5.21 8.15
N SER A 87 5.74 -4.96 7.19
CA SER A 87 6.25 -3.62 6.89
C SER A 87 6.16 -3.38 5.39
N LEU A 88 5.91 -2.14 4.97
CA LEU A 88 5.82 -1.79 3.54
C LEU A 88 7.08 -2.19 2.78
N SER A 89 8.27 -1.98 3.34
CA SER A 89 9.53 -2.40 2.71
C SER A 89 9.62 -3.92 2.54
N SER A 90 9.18 -4.70 3.54
CA SER A 90 9.10 -6.16 3.43
C SER A 90 8.08 -6.56 2.36
N ALA A 91 6.88 -5.97 2.38
CA ALA A 91 5.81 -6.28 1.45
C ALA A 91 6.22 -5.97 -0.01
N MET A 92 6.82 -4.80 -0.26
CA MET A 92 7.35 -4.43 -1.58
C MET A 92 8.54 -5.31 -2.01
N SER A 93 9.38 -5.74 -1.07
CA SER A 93 10.48 -6.69 -1.36
C SER A 93 9.97 -8.09 -1.75
N HIS A 94 8.81 -8.52 -1.24
CA HIS A 94 8.19 -9.79 -1.62
C HIS A 94 7.47 -9.70 -2.98
N SER A 95 6.92 -8.53 -3.33
CA SER A 95 6.34 -8.26 -4.65
C SER A 95 7.40 -8.25 -5.77
N LEU A 96 8.63 -7.84 -5.49
CA LEU A 96 9.75 -7.85 -6.44
C LEU A 96 10.17 -9.25 -6.93
N ILE A 97 9.64 -10.34 -6.36
CA ILE A 97 9.94 -11.71 -6.81
C ILE A 97 9.15 -12.09 -8.09
N HIS A 98 8.20 -11.26 -8.54
CA HIS A 98 7.45 -11.47 -9.79
C HIS A 98 7.81 -10.50 -10.93
N PHE A 99 8.96 -9.82 -10.86
CA PHE A 99 9.58 -9.25 -12.05
C PHE A 99 10.67 -10.20 -12.54
N HIS A 100 10.46 -10.87 -13.67
CA HIS A 100 11.58 -11.29 -14.50
C HIS A 100 12.30 -10.00 -14.91
N VAL A 101 13.40 -9.68 -14.22
CA VAL A 101 14.38 -8.73 -14.74
C VAL A 101 14.93 -9.36 -16.00
N ASN A 102 14.53 -8.84 -17.15
CA ASN A 102 15.22 -9.12 -18.39
C ASN A 102 16.51 -8.30 -18.30
N ASP A 103 17.59 -8.90 -17.81
CA ASP A 103 18.92 -8.29 -17.76
C ASP A 103 19.41 -8.08 -19.19
N GLY A 104 18.94 -7.00 -19.82
CA GLY A 104 19.38 -6.53 -21.12
C GLY A 104 20.73 -5.83 -21.03
N GLU A 105 21.77 -6.50 -20.54
CA GLU A 105 23.15 -6.12 -20.84
C GLU A 105 23.70 -7.02 -21.94
N ASN A 106 23.44 -6.54 -23.17
CA ASN A 106 23.94 -7.05 -24.42
C ASN A 106 25.47 -6.98 -24.45
N ASP A 107 26.08 -8.15 -24.68
CA ASP A 107 27.45 -8.40 -25.10
C ASP A 107 28.04 -7.26 -25.97
N ARG A 108 28.97 -6.51 -25.39
CA ARG A 108 29.94 -5.73 -26.14
C ARG A 108 31.34 -6.16 -25.75
N GLN A 109 31.82 -7.14 -26.51
CA GLN A 109 33.19 -7.25 -27.03
C GLN A 109 34.08 -6.05 -26.66
N GLN A 110 35.01 -6.28 -25.74
CA GLN A 110 36.26 -5.52 -25.69
C GLN A 110 37.43 -6.49 -25.89
N THR A 111 38.11 -6.27 -26.99
CA THR A 111 39.32 -6.91 -27.52
C THR A 111 40.43 -7.08 -26.48
N GLY A 112 41.03 -8.27 -26.38
CA GLY A 112 42.16 -8.57 -25.48
C GLY A 112 43.53 -8.11 -25.99
N PRO A 113 44.63 -8.46 -25.28
CA PRO A 113 45.89 -8.79 -25.93
C PRO A 113 46.19 -10.30 -25.85
N VAL A 114 46.52 -10.85 -27.01
CA VAL A 114 46.92 -12.23 -27.26
C VAL A 114 48.30 -12.48 -26.63
N LYS A 115 48.43 -13.47 -25.74
CA LYS A 115 49.73 -14.03 -25.36
C LYS A 115 49.99 -15.27 -26.22
N ASN A 116 50.92 -15.16 -27.17
CA ASN A 116 51.50 -16.31 -27.85
C ASN A 116 52.66 -16.85 -27.01
N LEU A 117 52.56 -18.11 -26.57
CA LEU A 117 53.71 -18.98 -26.26
C LEU A 117 54.07 -19.77 -27.54
N PRO A 118 55.35 -20.10 -27.76
CA PRO A 118 55.99 -21.19 -27.03
C PRO A 118 56.90 -20.75 -25.87
#